data_AF-A0A817GHV6-F1
#
_entry.id   AF-A0A817GHV6-F1
#
_cell.length_a   1.000
_cell.length_b   1.000
_cell.length_c   1.000
_cell.angle_alpha   90.00
_cell.angle_beta   90.00
_cell.angle_gamma   90.00
#
_symmetry.space_group_name_H-M   'P 1'
#
loop_
_entity.id
_entity.type
_entity.pdbx_description
1 polymer ?
#
loop_
_entity_poly.entity_id
_entity_poly.type
_entity_poly.pdbx_seq_one_letter_code
_entity_poly.pdbx_strand_id
1 'polypeptide(L)'
;MATFKDIVDEFLVETWNDKTNFEGYYDKCSPLQCTYRTVHKNDFFYLITRVIGLFGGLSVALRIIAPLIVKLGRDAFVIVCRRKESTADNQQTQTGTSENIAIL
;
A
#
# COMPACT_ATOMS: atom_id res chain seq x y z
N MET A 1 17.03 45.78 -3.74
CA MET A 1 16.39 44.87 -2.77
C MET A 1 14.90 45.12 -2.88
N ALA A 2 14.15 44.21 -3.50
CA ALA A 2 12.71 44.38 -3.64
C ALA A 2 12.04 44.12 -2.29
N THR A 3 11.21 45.06 -1.85
CA THR A 3 10.43 44.97 -0.63
C THR A 3 9.13 44.22 -0.91
N PHE A 4 8.50 43.67 0.12
CA PHE A 4 7.20 43.00 0.00
C PHE A 4 6.15 43.90 -0.70
N LYS A 5 6.23 45.21 -0.51
CA LYS A 5 5.35 46.19 -1.14
C LYS A 5 5.51 46.23 -2.67
N ASP A 6 6.74 46.08 -3.18
CA ASP A 6 7.00 46.08 -4.62
C ASP A 6 6.37 44.85 -5.31
N ILE A 7 6.39 43.70 -4.64
CA ILE A 7 5.77 42.46 -5.14
C ILE A 7 4.24 42.57 -5.14
N VAL A 8 3.68 43.22 -4.11
CA VAL A 8 2.24 43.40 -3.97
C VAL A 8 1.71 44.42 -4.99
N ASP A 9 2.43 45.52 -5.22
CA ASP A 9 2.06 46.53 -6.23
C ASP A 9 2.20 45.98 -7.67
N GLU A 10 3.14 45.07 -7.96
CA GLU A 10 3.29 44.46 -9.28
C GLU A 10 2.22 43.37 -9.58
N PHE A 11 1.70 42.69 -8.56
CA PHE A 11 0.72 41.60 -8.71
C PHE A 11 -0.73 42.02 -8.49
N LEU A 12 -0.96 43.10 -7.73
CA LEU A 12 -2.26 43.71 -7.60
C LEU A 12 -2.40 44.76 -8.70
N VAL A 13 -3.50 44.70 -9.47
CA VAL A 13 -3.84 45.73 -10.46
C VAL A 13 -3.74 47.11 -9.80
N GLU A 14 -2.69 47.86 -10.17
CA GLU A 14 -2.53 49.25 -9.80
C GLU A 14 -3.68 50.04 -10.42
N THR A 15 -4.39 50.80 -9.59
CA THR A 15 -5.59 51.60 -9.88
C THR A 15 -6.93 50.84 -9.96
N TRP A 16 -7.62 50.82 -8.82
CA TRP A 16 -9.09 50.69 -8.79
C TRP A 16 -9.67 51.95 -9.46
N ASN A 17 -9.91 51.88 -10.76
CA ASN A 17 -10.64 52.91 -11.47
C ASN A 17 -12.14 52.67 -11.21
N ASP A 18 -12.77 53.49 -10.36
CA ASP A 18 -14.20 53.37 -10.01
C ASP A 18 -15.16 53.50 -11.23
N LYS A 19 -14.62 53.74 -12.44
CA LYS A 19 -15.36 53.83 -13.70
C LYS A 19 -15.29 52.59 -14.59
N THR A 20 -14.57 51.53 -14.19
CA THR A 20 -14.50 50.31 -15.01
C THR A 20 -15.67 49.38 -14.70
N ASN A 21 -16.71 49.43 -15.54
CA ASN A 21 -17.79 48.45 -15.50
C ASN A 21 -17.29 47.09 -16.02
N PHE A 22 -17.13 46.13 -15.12
CA PHE A 22 -16.72 44.75 -15.44
C PHE A 22 -17.91 43.79 -15.62
N GLU A 23 -19.16 44.26 -15.56
CA GLU A 23 -20.36 43.41 -15.73
C GLU A 23 -20.29 42.58 -17.02
N GLY A 24 -19.90 43.19 -18.14
CA GLY A 24 -19.80 42.47 -19.42
C GLY A 24 -18.69 41.41 -19.46
N TYR A 25 -17.69 41.49 -18.59
CA TYR A 25 -16.66 40.45 -18.46
C TYR A 25 -17.16 39.31 -17.57
N TYR A 26 -17.80 39.63 -16.44
CA TYR A 26 -18.37 38.63 -15.53
C TYR A 26 -19.56 37.88 -16.14
N ASP A 27 -20.40 38.56 -16.93
CA ASP A 27 -21.52 37.95 -17.66
C ASP A 27 -21.02 36.89 -18.68
N LYS A 28 -19.92 37.20 -19.38
CA LYS A 28 -19.29 36.27 -20.32
C LYS A 28 -18.52 35.15 -19.64
N CYS A 29 -18.02 35.37 -18.42
CA CYS A 29 -17.23 34.43 -17.66
C CYS A 29 -18.02 33.68 -16.58
N SER A 30 -19.35 33.66 -16.65
CA SER A 30 -20.22 32.83 -15.82
C SER A 30 -20.66 31.58 -16.60
N PRO A 31 -19.79 30.55 -16.76
CA PRO A 31 -20.21 29.32 -17.39
C PRO A 31 -21.28 28.65 -16.52
N LEU A 32 -22.46 28.39 -17.09
CA LEU A 32 -23.55 27.68 -16.40
C LEU A 32 -23.15 26.26 -15.96
N GLN A 33 -22.08 25.71 -16.53
CA GLN A 33 -21.55 24.39 -16.23
C GLN A 33 -20.02 24.42 -16.27
N CYS A 34 -19.39 24.08 -15.16
CA CYS A 34 -17.94 23.89 -15.11
C CYS A 34 -17.57 22.56 -15.78
N THR A 35 -16.93 22.60 -16.94
CA THR A 35 -16.37 21.39 -17.55
C THR A 35 -14.93 21.22 -17.07
N TYR A 36 -14.71 20.30 -16.13
CA TYR A 36 -13.37 19.92 -15.73
C TYR A 36 -12.71 19.11 -16.86
N ARG A 37 -11.83 19.74 -17.65
CA ARG A 37 -10.96 19.00 -18.56
C ARG A 37 -9.91 18.27 -17.73
N THR A 38 -10.10 16.97 -17.51
CA THR A 38 -9.03 16.10 -17.02
C THR A 38 -7.99 15.97 -18.13
N VAL A 39 -6.94 16.79 -18.06
CA VAL A 39 -5.85 16.77 -19.04
C VAL A 39 -4.99 15.53 -18.74
N HIS A 40 -5.36 14.41 -19.34
CA HIS A 40 -4.66 13.13 -19.24
C HIS A 40 -3.35 13.19 -20.03
N LYS A 41 -2.35 13.91 -19.51
CA LYS A 41 -1.07 14.09 -20.22
C LYS A 41 -0.21 12.83 -20.24
N ASN A 42 -0.52 11.81 -19.42
CA ASN A 42 0.31 10.61 -19.27
C ASN A 42 -0.45 9.28 -19.04
N ASP A 43 -1.75 9.20 -19.33
CA ASP A 43 -2.57 8.00 -19.06
C ASP A 43 -2.06 6.73 -19.75
N PHE A 44 -1.51 6.88 -20.96
CA PHE A 44 -0.97 5.76 -21.73
C PHE A 44 0.24 5.12 -21.03
N PHE A 45 1.20 5.93 -20.60
CA PHE A 45 2.37 5.46 -19.84
C PHE A 45 1.97 4.91 -18.47
N TYR A 46 0.97 5.51 -17.82
CA TYR A 46 0.42 5.02 -16.56
C TYR A 46 -0.18 3.62 -16.69
N LEU A 47 -0.95 3.36 -17.75
CA LEU A 47 -1.50 2.03 -18.02
C LEU A 47 -0.40 1.01 -18.29
N ILE A 48 0.59 1.36 -19.12
CA ILE A 48 1.70 0.45 -19.47
C ILE A 48 2.53 0.07 -18.24
N THR A 49 2.95 1.06 -17.47
CA THR A 49 3.75 0.81 -16.25
C THR A 49 2.99 -0.04 -15.25
N ARG A 50 1.67 0.16 -15.13
CA ARG A 50 0.82 -0.64 -14.25
C ARG A 50 0.70 -2.08 -14.73
N VAL A 51 0.52 -2.31 -16.04
CA VAL A 51 0.48 -3.65 -16.62
C VAL A 51 1.82 -4.36 -16.45
N ILE A 52 2.93 -3.73 -16.82
CA ILE A 52 4.29 -4.29 -16.68
C ILE A 52 4.60 -4.57 -15.21
N GLY A 53 4.28 -3.64 -14.31
CA GLY A 53 4.48 -3.80 -12.87
C GLY A 53 3.63 -4.92 -12.27
N LEU A 54 2.39 -5.09 -12.74
CA LEU A 54 1.52 -6.18 -12.28
C LEU A 54 2.02 -7.53 -12.77
N PHE A 55 2.26 -7.69 -14.07
CA PHE A 55 2.71 -8.96 -14.65
C PHE A 55 4.13 -9.32 -14.22
N GLY A 56 5.05 -8.36 -14.25
CA GLY A 56 6.43 -8.54 -13.82
C GLY A 56 6.55 -8.74 -12.32
N GLY A 57 5.91 -7.86 -11.52
CA GLY A 57 5.96 -7.91 -10.07
C GLY A 57 5.28 -9.15 -9.50
N LEU A 58 4.09 -9.52 -9.98
CA LEU A 58 3.37 -10.69 -9.49
C LEU A 58 4.13 -11.99 -9.80
N SER A 59 4.67 -12.11 -11.01
CA SER A 59 5.42 -13.30 -11.42
C SER A 59 6.73 -13.46 -10.64
N VAL A 60 7.45 -12.36 -10.41
CA VAL A 60 8.70 -12.36 -9.64
C VAL A 60 8.41 -12.59 -8.15
N ALA A 61 7.41 -11.92 -7.58
CA ALA A 61 7.02 -12.09 -6.20
C ALA A 61 6.62 -13.54 -5.91
N LEU A 62 5.81 -14.17 -6.78
CA LEU A 62 5.39 -15.55 -6.57
C LEU A 62 6.57 -16.52 -6.60
N ARG A 63 7.54 -16.31 -7.50
CA ARG A 63 8.78 -17.12 -7.56
C ARG A 63 9.67 -16.97 -6.32
N ILE A 64 9.63 -15.83 -5.64
CA ILE A 64 10.38 -15.59 -4.40
C ILE A 64 9.61 -16.12 -3.18
N ILE A 65 8.29 -15.92 -3.15
CA ILE A 65 7.41 -16.35 -2.06
C ILE A 65 7.31 -17.88 -2.00
N ALA A 66 7.23 -18.57 -3.14
CA ALA A 66 7.10 -20.02 -3.20
C ALA A 66 8.21 -20.79 -2.44
N PRO A 67 9.52 -20.59 -2.71
CA PRO A 67 10.57 -21.27 -1.97
C PRO A 67 10.65 -20.84 -0.50
N LEU A 68 10.25 -19.60 -0.17
CA LEU A 68 10.20 -19.12 1.20
C LEU A 68 9.14 -19.88 2.01
N ILE A 69 7.93 -20.02 1.46
CA ILE A 69 6.84 -20.80 2.09
C ILE A 69 7.26 -22.26 2.26
N VAL A 70 7.88 -22.87 1.25
CA VAL A 70 8.33 -24.28 1.33
C VAL A 70 9.42 -24.47 2.38
N LYS A 71 10.38 -23.55 2.51
CA LYS A 71 11.41 -23.61 3.55
C LYS A 71 10.79 -23.48 4.94
N LEU A 72 9.96 -22.47 5.17
CA LEU A 72 9.26 -22.28 6.44
C LEU A 72 8.35 -23.46 6.78
N GLY A 73 7.64 -24.01 5.80
CA GLY A 73 6.79 -25.18 5.97
C GLY A 73 7.59 -26.44 6.28
N ARG A 74 8.73 -26.66 5.61
CA ARG A 74 9.64 -27.77 5.92
C ARG A 74 10.22 -27.64 7.32
N ASP A 75 10.71 -26.46 7.69
CA ASP A 75 11.34 -26.24 9.00
C ASP A 75 10.30 -26.41 10.12
N ALA A 76 9.10 -25.86 9.94
CA ALA A 76 7.98 -26.08 10.85
C ALA A 76 7.58 -27.56 10.91
N PHE A 77 7.49 -28.25 9.78
CA PHE A 77 7.17 -29.68 9.72
C PHE A 77 8.23 -30.52 10.42
N VAL A 78 9.53 -30.25 10.23
CA VAL A 78 10.63 -30.94 10.90
C VAL A 78 10.58 -30.72 12.42
N ILE A 79 10.32 -29.49 12.87
CA ILE A 79 10.15 -29.16 14.30
C ILE A 79 8.93 -29.90 14.88
N VAL A 80 7.81 -29.94 14.16
CA VAL A 80 6.57 -30.60 14.60
C VAL A 80 6.72 -32.12 14.63
N CYS A 81 7.36 -32.73 13.62
CA CYS A 81 7.66 -34.17 13.61
C CYS A 81 8.57 -34.56 14.77
N ARG A 82 9.59 -33.75 15.08
CA ARG A 82 10.45 -34.00 16.27
C ARG A 82 9.67 -33.87 17.59
N ARG A 83 8.65 -33.01 17.67
CA ARG A 83 7.77 -32.91 18.86
C ARG A 83 6.88 -34.15 19.06
N LYS A 84 6.43 -34.79 17.98
CA LYS A 84 5.59 -36.00 18.07
C LYS A 84 6.33 -37.16 18.77
N GLU A 85 7.64 -37.29 18.59
CA GLU A 85 8.46 -38.35 19.21
C GLU A 85 8.60 -38.18 20.73
N SER A 86 8.80 -36.95 21.20
CA SER A 86 8.81 -36.65 22.65
C SER A 86 7.45 -36.83 23.34
N THR A 87 6.35 -36.89 22.59
CA THR A 87 5.00 -37.14 23.15
C THR A 87 4.68 -38.64 23.20
N ALA A 88 5.30 -39.47 22.35
CA ALA A 88 5.14 -40.92 22.37
C ALA A 88 5.95 -41.60 23.50
N ASP A 89 7.08 -41.02 23.91
CA ASP A 89 7.89 -41.50 25.04
C ASP A 89 7.29 -41.13 26.42
N ASN A 90 6.48 -40.06 26.49
CA ASN A 90 5.89 -39.61 27.76
C ASN A 90 4.70 -40.46 28.25
N GLN A 91 4.18 -41.38 27.43
CA GLN A 91 3.03 -42.23 27.82
C GLN A 91 3.45 -43.64 28.29
N GLN A 92 4.72 -44.02 28.13
CA GLN A 92 5.28 -45.25 28.68
C GLN A 92 5.86 -45.07 30.11
N THR A 93 5.96 -43.82 30.59
CA THR A 93 6.33 -43.49 31.97
C THR A 93 5.12 -43.07 32.81
N GLN A 94 3.92 -43.64 32.59
CA GLN A 94 2.79 -43.55 33.53
C GLN A 94 1.93 -44.83 33.59
N THR A 95 2.12 -45.77 32.67
CA THR A 95 1.36 -47.04 32.62
C THR A 95 2.18 -48.25 33.10
N GLY A 96 3.40 -48.04 33.60
CA GLY A 96 4.29 -49.09 34.14
C GLY A 96 4.55 -49.01 35.65
N THR A 97 3.78 -48.22 36.41
CA THR A 97 4.00 -48.02 37.87
C THR A 97 2.81 -48.48 38.74
N SER A 98 1.78 -49.11 38.16
CA SER A 98 0.63 -49.66 38.91
C SER A 98 0.68 -51.19 39.09
N GLU A 99 1.59 -51.92 38.46
CA GLU A 99 1.70 -53.39 38.60
C GLU A 99 2.75 -53.84 39.64
N ASN A 100 3.59 -52.94 40.14
CA ASN A 100 4.66 -53.28 41.10
C ASN A 100 4.34 -53.00 42.58
N ILE A 101 3.10 -52.57 42.91
CA ILE A 101 2.69 -52.28 44.30
C ILE A 101 1.76 -53.37 44.87
N ALA A 102 1.26 -54.30 44.04
CA ALA A 102 0.29 -55.32 44.45
C ALA A 102 0.90 -56.70 44.84
N ILE A 103 2.24 -56.82 44.91
CA ILE A 103 2.94 -58.08 45.24
C ILE A 103 3.80 -57.95 46.53
N LEU A 104 3.55 -56.92 47.35
CA LEU A 104 4.05 -56.80 48.73
C LEU A 104 2.87 -56.77 49.69
#